data_AF-A0A1G3NWY7-F1
#
_entry.id   AF-A0A1G3NWY7-F1
#
_cell.length_a   1.000
_cell.length_b   1.000
_cell.length_c   1.000
_cell.angle_alpha   90.00
_cell.angle_beta   90.00
_cell.angle_gamma   90.00
#
_symmetry.space_group_name_H-M   'P 1'
#
loop_
_entity.id
_entity.type
_entity.pdbx_description
1 polymer ?
#
loop_
_entity_poly.entity_id
_entity_poly.type
_entity_poly.pdbx_seq_one_letter_code
_entity_poly.pdbx_strand_id
1 'polypeptide(L)' 'MNTSLITNIISEYEELPYNDKIFVLEIFQKQVIEAKRDAIRERADEAMSNYHISAVKKGSLNDLLSDIDDD' A
#
# COMPACT_ATOMS: atom_id res chain seq x y z
N MET A 1 -0.82 -14.31 13.63
CA MET A 1 0.22 -14.90 12.77
C MET A 1 0.67 -16.21 13.40
N ASN A 2 0.75 -17.30 12.63
CA ASN A 2 1.28 -18.56 13.13
C ASN A 2 2.81 -18.47 13.16
N THR A 3 3.39 -18.22 14.34
CA THR A 3 4.84 -18.13 14.53
C THR A 3 5.57 -19.36 14.01
N SER A 4 4.97 -20.55 14.16
CA SER A 4 5.52 -21.81 13.63
C SER A 4 5.66 -21.83 12.11
N LEU A 5 4.76 -21.18 11.37
CA LEU A 5 4.84 -21.13 9.90
C LEU A 5 6.01 -20.26 9.45
N ILE A 6 6.24 -19.13 10.13
CA ILE A 6 7.35 -18.23 9.81
C ILE A 6 8.69 -18.93 10.07
N THR A 7 8.81 -19.62 11.21
CA THR A 7 10.02 -20.38 11.53
C THR A 7 10.30 -21.45 10.48
N ASN A 8 9.28 -22.19 10.03
CA ASN A 8 9.46 -23.22 9.01
C ASN A 8 9.92 -22.63 7.66
N ILE A 9 9.33 -21.51 7.23
CA ILE A 9 9.72 -20.83 5.98
C ILE A 9 11.19 -20.37 6.04
N ILE A 10 11.65 -19.86 7.19
CA ILE A 10 13.04 -19.44 7.36
C ILE A 10 13.98 -20.65 7.27
N SER A 11 13.66 -21.74 7.98
CA SER A 11 14.46 -22.98 7.94
C SER A 11 14.53 -23.54 6.52
N GLU A 12 13.41 -23.61 5.80
CA GLU A 12 13.36 -24.08 4.42
C GLU A 12 14.17 -23.17 3.48
N TYR A 13 14.11 -21.85 3.67
CA TYR A 13 14.91 -20.90 2.90
C TYR A 13 16.41 -21.09 3.13
N GLU A 14 16.84 -21.39 4.36
CA GLU A 14 18.25 -21.63 4.67
C GLU A 14 18.82 -22.86 3.94
N GLU A 15 17.99 -23.88 3.70
CA GLU A 15 18.38 -25.11 2.98
C GLU A 15 18.41 -24.94 1.46
N LEU A 16 17.86 -23.86 0.91
CA LEU A 16 17.81 -23.65 -0.53
C LEU A 16 19.19 -23.46 -1.17
N PRO A 17 19.39 -23.99 -2.40
CA PRO A 17 20.52 -23.62 -3.26
C PRO A 17 20.61 -22.11 -3.47
N TYR A 18 21.82 -21.60 -3.73
CA TYR A 18 22.06 -20.16 -3.89
C TYR A 18 21.15 -19.51 -4.94
N ASN A 19 20.99 -20.14 -6.11
CA ASN A 19 20.15 -19.60 -7.18
C ASN A 19 18.68 -19.49 -6.76
N ASP A 20 18.19 -20.47 -6.00
CA ASP A 20 16.81 -20.49 -5.52
C ASP A 20 16.60 -19.41 -4.44
N LYS A 21 17.61 -19.15 -3.60
CA LYS A 21 17.60 -18.02 -2.65
C LYS A 21 17.50 -16.67 -3.37
N ILE A 22 18.25 -16.49 -4.46
CA ILE A 22 18.15 -15.28 -5.30
C ILE A 22 16.76 -15.14 -5.90
N PHE A 23 16.19 -16.23 -6.41
CA PHE A 23 14.82 -16.22 -6.92
C PHE A 23 13.80 -15.82 -5.85
N VAL A 24 13.90 -16.39 -4.65
CA VAL A 24 13.04 -16.03 -3.52
C VAL A 24 13.19 -14.54 -3.15
N LEU A 25 14.40 -13.99 -3.16
CA LEU A 25 14.63 -12.56 -2.94
C LEU A 25 13.87 -11.69 -3.97
N GLU A 26 13.91 -12.04 -5.26
CA GLU A 26 13.16 -11.33 -6.30
C GLU A 26 11.65 -11.37 -6.06
N ILE A 27 11.14 -12.53 -5.62
CA ILE A 27 9.72 -12.68 -5.28
C ILE A 27 9.34 -11.78 -4.10
N PHE A 28 10.15 -11.75 -3.03
CA PHE A 28 9.91 -10.86 -1.89
C PHE A 28 9.91 -9.38 -2.29
N GLN A 29 10.83 -8.96 -3.16
CA GLN A 29 10.85 -7.60 -3.67
C GLN A 29 9.56 -7.25 -4.42
N LYS A 30 9.05 -8.17 -5.26
CA LYS A 30 7.77 -7.99 -5.95
C LYS A 30 6.60 -7.90 -4.96
N GLN A 31 6.55 -8.75 -3.94
CA GLN A 31 5.51 -8.69 -2.90
C GLN A 31 5.50 -7.36 -2.15
N VAL A 32 6.67 -6.80 -1.83
CA VAL A 32 6.75 -5.46 -1.21
C VAL A 32 6.21 -4.37 -2.13
N ILE A 33 6.45 -4.48 -3.45
CA ILE A 33 5.92 -3.52 -4.43
C ILE A 33 4.40 -3.64 -4.52
N GLU A 34 3.84 -4.85 -4.57
CA GLU A 34 2.39 -5.06 -4.58
C GLU A 34 1.73 -4.51 -3.31
N ALA A 35 2.30 -4.76 -2.13
CA ALA A 35 1.78 -4.21 -0.87
C ALA A 35 1.73 -2.67 -0.88
N LYS A 36 2.72 -2.00 -1.51
CA LYS A 36 2.68 -0.55 -1.69
C LYS A 36 1.60 -0.11 -2.67
N ARG A 37 1.36 -0.86 -3.75
CA ARG A 37 0.28 -0.59 -4.71
C ARG A 37 -1.08 -0.72 -4.05
N ASP A 38 -1.28 -1.74 -3.24
CA ASP A 38 -2.51 -1.93 -2.48
C ASP A 38 -2.77 -0.78 -1.51
N ALA A 39 -1.75 -0.33 -0.76
CA ALA A 39 -1.88 0.83 0.13
C ALA A 39 -2.19 2.15 -0.60
N ILE A 40 -1.77 2.30 -1.87
CA ILE A 40 -2.16 3.44 -2.71
C ILE A 40 -3.62 3.29 -3.15
N ARG A 41 -4.00 2.08 -3.59
CA ARG A 41 -5.36 1.77 -4.02
C ARG A 41 -6.36 2.02 -2.90
N GLU A 42 -6.11 1.51 -1.69
CA GLU A 42 -6.99 1.71 -0.53
C GLU A 42 -7.21 3.20 -0.24
N ARG A 43 -6.14 4.01 -0.28
CA ARG A 43 -6.26 5.46 -0.10
C ARG A 43 -7.03 6.15 -1.22
N ALA A 44 -6.89 5.69 -2.46
CA ALA A 44 -7.66 6.21 -3.57
C ALA A 44 -9.15 5.87 -3.44
N ASP A 45 -9.46 4.63 -3.05
CA ASP A 45 -10.83 4.16 -2.81
C ASP A 45 -11.47 4.93 -1.65
N GLU A 46 -10.73 5.19 -0.57
CA GLU A 46 -11.17 6.05 0.54
C GLU A 46 -11.45 7.49 0.09
N ALA A 47 -10.52 8.12 -0.63
CA ALA A 47 -10.70 9.47 -1.14
C ALA A 47 -11.92 9.58 -2.06
N MET A 48 -12.12 8.59 -2.92
CA MET A 48 -13.28 8.52 -3.80
C MET A 48 -14.57 8.32 -3.02
N SER A 49 -14.57 7.45 -2.00
CA SER A 49 -15.72 7.27 -1.11
C SER A 49 -16.10 8.59 -0.42
N ASN A 50 -15.11 9.27 0.17
CA ASN A 50 -15.30 10.55 0.85
C ASN A 50 -15.85 11.64 -0.09
N TYR A 51 -15.41 11.65 -1.36
CA TYR A 51 -15.98 12.50 -2.40
C TYR A 51 -17.46 12.21 -2.65
N HIS A 52 -17.84 10.95 -2.82
CA HIS A 52 -19.22 10.56 -3.10
C HIS A 52 -20.17 10.89 -1.94
N ILE A 53 -19.75 10.66 -0.69
CA ILE A 53 -20.56 10.99 0.50
C ILE A 53 -20.50 12.48 0.87
N SER A 54 -19.81 13.31 0.06
CA SER A 54 -19.58 14.74 0.33
C SER A 54 -18.94 15.03 1.69
N ALA A 55 -18.11 14.10 2.19
CA ALA A 55 -17.29 14.27 3.39
C ALA A 55 -15.97 15.03 3.12
N VAL A 56 -15.86 15.63 1.94
CA VAL A 56 -14.76 16.52 1.53
C VAL A 56 -15.34 17.82 0.99
N LYS A 57 -14.62 18.92 1.18
CA LYS A 57 -14.96 20.19 0.56
C LYS A 57 -14.75 20.09 -0.94
N LYS A 58 -15.74 20.51 -1.72
CA LYS A 58 -15.73 20.54 -3.17
C LYS A 58 -16.18 21.92 -3.63
N GLY A 59 -15.57 22.44 -4.69
CA GLY A 59 -15.85 23.79 -5.16
C GLY A 59 -15.08 24.12 -6.42
N SER A 60 -15.41 25.28 -6.96
CA SER A 60 -14.70 25.96 -8.02
C SER A 60 -13.40 26.61 -7.51
N LEU A 61 -12.60 27.14 -8.44
CA LEU A 61 -11.43 27.95 -8.09
C LEU A 61 -11.80 29.17 -7.25
N ASN A 62 -12.97 29.77 -7.49
CA ASN A 62 -13.42 30.94 -6.72
C ASN A 62 -13.75 30.55 -5.27
N ASP A 63 -14.36 29.37 -5.06
CA ASP A 63 -14.63 28.86 -3.71
C ASP A 63 -13.32 28.62 -2.95
N LEU A 64 -12.30 28.08 -3.63
CA LEU A 64 -10.97 27.90 -3.06
C LEU A 64 -10.28 29.23 -2.73
N LEU A 65 -10.37 30.23 -3.62
CA LEU A 65 -9.76 31.55 -3.39
C LEU A 65 -10.42 32.25 -2.20
N SER A 66 -11.74 32.19 -2.09
CA SER A 66 -12.47 32.74 -0.94
C SER A 66 -12.04 32.09 0.37
N ASP A 67 -11.88 30.76 0.38
CA ASP A 67 -11.45 30.03 1.58
C ASP A 67 -10.05 30.41 2.05
N ILE A 68 -9.14 30.71 1.11
CA ILE A 68 -7.77 31.12 1.41
C ILE A 68 -7.73 32.56 1.96
N ASP A 69 -8.60 33.44 1.48
CA ASP A 69 -8.67 34.83 1.93
C ASP A 69 -9.36 34.97 3.31
N ASP A 70 -10.17 33.98 3.72
CA ASP A 70 -10.91 33.95 4.99
C ASP A 70 -10.14 33.25 6.16
N ASP A 71 -8.96 32.64 5.90
CA ASP A 71 -8.05 32.03 6.90
C ASP A 71 -6.97 33.01 7.43
#